data_AF-A0AAV1V649-F1
#
_entry.id   AF-A0AAV1V649-F1
#
_cell.length_a   1.000
_cell.length_b   1.000
_cell.length_c   1.000
_cell.angle_alpha   90.00
_cell.angle_beta   90.00
_cell.angle_gamma   90.00
#
_symmetry.space_group_name_H-M   'P 1'
#
loop_
_entity.id
_entity.type
_entity.pdbx_description
1 polymer ?
#
loop_
_entity_poly.entity_id
_entity_poly.type
_entity_poly.pdbx_seq_one_letter_code
_entity_poly.pdbx_strand_id
1 'polypeptide(L)'
;MTDADVDAIDIDDDDDGDDAGIFSIANDGHSEDDDALTGEDNVLSAVHTKRTAVNKDESAEGFVLTREGVVRFVKDSVADALDRQKLNAYKQGRANVLSFDERDLVLLSTVNLPKHAVTNVGSGKLLPKYIGPFRVLR
;
A
#
# COMPACT_ATOMS: atom_id res chain seq x y z
N MET A 1 -53.51 1.07 35.97
CA MET A 1 -53.08 -0.32 35.74
C MET A 1 -52.51 -0.36 34.35
N THR A 2 -51.22 -0.63 34.30
CA THR A 2 -50.31 -0.59 33.17
C THR A 2 -50.44 -1.86 32.36
N ASP A 3 -50.66 -1.76 31.05
CA ASP A 3 -50.30 -2.78 30.07
C ASP A 3 -49.96 -2.03 28.78
N ALA A 4 -48.67 -1.74 28.61
CA ALA A 4 -48.13 -1.34 27.33
C ALA A 4 -47.42 -2.59 26.81
N ASP A 5 -48.02 -3.20 25.79
CA ASP A 5 -47.41 -4.26 25.01
C ASP A 5 -46.06 -3.73 24.47
N VAL A 6 -44.98 -4.34 24.94
CA VAL A 6 -43.62 -4.11 24.46
C VAL A 6 -43.43 -4.99 23.23
N ASP A 7 -43.52 -4.39 22.05
CA ASP A 7 -43.05 -5.00 20.81
C ASP A 7 -41.55 -5.33 20.99
N ALA A 8 -41.22 -6.62 20.87
CA ALA A 8 -39.85 -7.07 20.78
C ALA A 8 -39.24 -6.48 19.50
N ILE A 9 -38.18 -5.69 19.66
CA ILE A 9 -37.32 -5.33 18.54
C ILE A 9 -36.49 -6.58 18.24
N ASP A 10 -36.81 -7.26 17.13
CA ASP A 10 -35.89 -8.19 16.48
C ASP A 10 -34.64 -7.37 16.11
N ILE A 11 -33.52 -7.69 16.75
CA ILE A 11 -32.21 -7.24 16.32
C ILE A 11 -31.80 -8.24 15.27
N ASP A 12 -31.96 -7.87 14.00
CA ASP A 12 -31.35 -8.59 12.88
C ASP A 12 -29.83 -8.53 13.07
N ASP A 13 -29.24 -9.63 13.52
CA ASP A 13 -27.80 -9.88 13.47
C ASP A 13 -27.40 -10.12 11.99
N ASP A 14 -27.35 -9.04 11.21
CA ASP A 14 -26.72 -9.02 9.90
C ASP A 14 -25.19 -9.06 10.09
N ASP A 15 -24.70 -10.28 10.33
CA ASP A 15 -23.29 -10.67 10.24
C ASP A 15 -22.86 -10.68 8.76
N ASP A 16 -22.76 -9.50 8.16
CA ASP A 16 -22.10 -9.31 6.87
C ASP A 16 -20.59 -9.27 7.09
N GLY A 17 -20.03 -10.46 7.33
CA GLY A 17 -18.61 -10.73 7.26
C GLY A 17 -18.09 -10.56 5.83
N ASP A 18 -17.89 -9.33 5.40
CA ASP A 18 -17.22 -9.03 4.14
C ASP A 18 -15.70 -9.24 4.30
N ASP A 19 -15.30 -10.42 3.86
CA ASP A 19 -13.99 -10.86 3.38
C ASP A 19 -12.90 -9.78 3.29
N ALA A 20 -11.87 -9.98 4.11
CA ALA A 20 -10.62 -9.25 4.05
C ALA A 20 -10.04 -9.28 2.62
N GLY A 21 -10.03 -8.10 1.98
CA GLY A 21 -9.38 -7.88 0.70
C GLY A 21 -7.94 -8.41 0.69
N ILE A 22 -7.72 -9.39 -0.17
CA ILE A 22 -6.41 -9.98 -0.47
C ILE A 22 -5.48 -8.87 -0.97
N PHE A 23 -4.53 -8.43 -0.14
CA PHE A 23 -3.46 -7.52 -0.57
C PHE A 23 -2.57 -8.25 -1.58
N SER A 24 -2.71 -7.89 -2.85
CA SER A 24 -1.73 -8.25 -3.88
C SER A 24 -0.47 -7.43 -3.65
N ILE A 25 0.59 -8.08 -3.15
CA ILE A 25 1.93 -7.50 -3.11
C ILE A 25 2.48 -7.59 -4.52
N ALA A 26 2.44 -6.46 -5.25
CA ALA A 26 3.21 -6.31 -6.47
C ALA A 26 4.70 -6.35 -6.10
N ASN A 27 5.41 -7.36 -6.59
CA ASN A 27 6.86 -7.45 -6.47
C ASN A 27 7.48 -6.46 -7.47
N ASP A 28 7.58 -5.19 -7.09
CA ASP A 28 8.39 -4.22 -7.83
C ASP A 28 9.85 -4.41 -7.40
N GLY A 29 10.62 -5.01 -8.31
CA GLY A 29 12.05 -5.20 -8.17
C GLY A 29 12.74 -3.86 -7.95
N HIS A 30 13.40 -3.71 -6.81
CA HIS A 30 14.27 -2.57 -6.55
C HIS A 30 15.73 -2.97 -6.79
N SER A 31 16.40 -2.09 -7.52
CA SER A 31 17.75 -2.11 -8.03
C SER A 31 18.82 -2.38 -6.97
N GLU A 32 19.84 -3.11 -7.40
CA GLU A 32 21.14 -3.27 -6.74
C GLU A 32 21.79 -1.91 -6.53
N ASP A 33 22.10 -1.57 -5.28
CA ASP A 33 23.16 -0.64 -4.88
C ASP A 33 23.32 -0.75 -3.36
N ASP A 34 24.06 -1.77 -2.89
CA ASP A 34 24.60 -1.78 -1.53
C ASP A 34 26.02 -2.38 -1.54
N ASP A 35 26.98 -1.47 -1.37
CA ASP A 35 28.41 -1.69 -1.32
C ASP A 35 28.84 -2.52 -0.11
N ALA A 36 29.60 -3.58 -0.40
CA ALA A 36 30.69 -4.18 0.36
C ALA A 36 30.63 -4.20 1.91
N LEU A 37 30.27 -5.37 2.46
CA LEU A 37 30.93 -5.91 3.66
C LEU A 37 31.55 -7.27 3.32
N THR A 38 32.87 -7.26 3.18
CA THR A 38 33.71 -8.42 2.93
C THR A 38 33.90 -9.26 4.19
N GLY A 39 33.70 -10.57 4.03
CA GLY A 39 34.48 -11.60 4.71
C GLY A 39 33.83 -12.19 5.95
N GLU A 40 33.22 -13.38 5.79
CA GLU A 40 33.66 -14.61 6.49
C GLU A 40 32.82 -15.84 6.09
N ASP A 41 32.99 -16.24 4.84
CA ASP A 41 32.41 -17.42 4.22
C ASP A 41 33.40 -18.60 4.29
N ASN A 42 33.54 -19.23 5.47
CA ASN A 42 34.01 -20.63 5.54
C ASN A 42 33.75 -21.34 6.89
N VAL A 43 32.53 -21.83 7.14
CA VAL A 43 32.31 -22.82 8.23
C VAL A 43 31.38 -23.97 7.87
N LEU A 44 30.84 -24.04 6.65
CA LEU A 44 29.82 -25.04 6.29
C LEU A 44 30.36 -26.37 5.72
N SER A 45 31.68 -26.58 5.64
CA SER A 45 32.22 -27.75 4.91
C SER A 45 32.47 -29.03 5.74
N ALA A 46 32.39 -29.01 7.07
CA ALA A 46 32.96 -30.12 7.87
C ALA A 46 31.95 -31.07 8.55
N VAL A 47 30.65 -30.79 8.57
CA VAL A 47 29.69 -31.61 9.35
C VAL A 47 28.87 -32.52 8.44
N HIS A 48 29.57 -33.40 7.71
CA HIS A 48 28.97 -34.60 7.14
C HIS A 48 29.79 -35.82 7.58
N THR A 49 29.64 -36.24 8.84
CA THR A 49 29.94 -37.63 9.25
C THR A 49 29.05 -38.05 10.41
N LYS A 50 28.03 -38.85 10.06
CA LYS A 50 27.38 -39.94 10.80
C LYS A 50 26.55 -39.63 12.07
N ARG A 51 25.23 -39.70 11.85
CA ARG A 51 24.18 -40.40 12.61
C ARG A 51 24.21 -40.31 14.14
N THR A 52 23.14 -39.74 14.69
CA THR A 52 22.35 -40.39 15.75
C THR A 52 20.90 -39.99 15.56
N ALA A 53 19.96 -40.92 15.77
CA ALA A 53 18.54 -40.66 15.71
C ALA A 53 18.21 -39.46 16.61
N VAL A 54 17.93 -38.31 16.00
CA VAL A 54 17.54 -37.11 16.75
C VAL A 54 16.18 -37.42 17.34
N ASN A 55 16.05 -37.23 18.66
CA ASN A 55 14.79 -37.39 19.36
C ASN A 55 13.72 -36.63 18.58
N LYS A 56 12.69 -37.35 18.13
CA LYS A 56 11.64 -36.79 17.26
C LYS A 56 10.98 -35.56 17.90
N ASP A 57 11.00 -35.52 19.23
CA ASP A 57 10.48 -34.43 20.06
C ASP A 57 11.40 -33.19 20.08
N GLU A 58 12.73 -33.33 20.15
CA GLU A 58 13.67 -32.18 20.03
C GLU A 58 13.62 -31.56 18.63
N SER A 59 13.46 -32.39 17.60
CA SER A 59 13.28 -31.92 16.22
C SER A 59 11.92 -31.22 16.01
N ALA A 60 10.89 -31.60 16.77
CA ALA A 60 9.57 -30.99 16.70
C ALA A 60 9.54 -29.66 17.46
N GLU A 61 10.12 -29.59 18.66
CA GLU A 61 10.23 -28.35 19.44
C GLU A 61 11.04 -27.28 18.69
N GLY A 62 12.17 -27.64 18.08
CA GLY A 62 12.96 -26.73 17.26
C GLY A 62 12.20 -26.21 16.03
N PHE A 63 11.37 -27.05 15.41
CA PHE A 63 10.51 -26.66 14.29
C PHE A 63 9.42 -25.67 14.74
N VAL A 64 8.78 -25.91 15.89
CA VAL A 64 7.76 -25.02 16.45
C VAL A 64 8.37 -23.64 16.76
N LEU A 65 9.52 -23.60 17.43
CA LEU A 65 10.21 -22.34 17.75
C LEU A 65 10.59 -21.55 16.49
N THR A 66 11.09 -22.25 15.47
CA THR A 66 11.46 -21.62 14.19
C THR A 66 10.23 -21.06 13.48
N ARG A 67 9.14 -21.83 13.43
CA ARG A 67 7.87 -21.39 12.85
C ARG A 67 7.32 -20.16 13.58
N GLU A 68 7.36 -20.16 14.91
CA GLU A 68 6.92 -19.02 15.71
C GLU A 68 7.77 -17.77 15.44
N GLY A 69 9.09 -17.94 15.31
CA GLY A 69 10.01 -16.87 14.93
C GLY A 69 9.66 -16.26 13.57
N VAL A 70 9.44 -17.11 12.56
CA VAL A 70 9.05 -16.65 11.21
C VAL A 70 7.69 -15.96 11.22
N VAL A 71 6.69 -16.50 11.91
CA VAL A 71 5.36 -15.88 12.00
C VAL A 71 5.42 -14.51 12.68
N ARG A 72 6.22 -14.37 13.74
CA ARG A 72 6.42 -13.09 14.42
C ARG A 72 7.12 -12.09 13.51
N PHE A 73 8.21 -12.50 12.87
CA PHE A 73 8.95 -11.66 11.92
C PHE A 73 8.07 -11.11 10.80
N VAL A 74 7.22 -11.96 10.21
CA VAL A 74 6.30 -11.51 9.15
C VAL A 74 5.28 -10.52 9.69
N LYS A 75 4.69 -10.78 10.87
CA LYS A 75 3.73 -9.86 11.50
C LYS A 75 4.34 -8.50 11.79
N ASP A 76 5.53 -8.49 12.36
CA ASP A 76 6.23 -7.25 12.73
C ASP A 76 6.64 -6.47 11.46
N SER A 77 7.12 -7.17 10.42
CA SER A 77 7.48 -6.56 9.14
C SER A 77 6.27 -5.93 8.44
N VAL A 78 5.12 -6.61 8.48
CA VAL A 78 3.86 -6.07 7.91
C VAL A 78 3.40 -4.86 8.71
N ALA A 79 3.45 -4.90 10.04
CA ALA A 79 3.08 -3.77 10.89
C ALA A 79 3.96 -2.54 10.61
N ASP A 80 5.28 -2.73 10.53
CA ASP A 80 6.22 -1.64 10.23
C ASP A 80 5.99 -1.07 8.81
N ALA A 81 5.75 -1.93 7.81
CA ALA A 81 5.40 -1.47 6.46
C ALA A 81 4.12 -0.63 6.44
N LEU A 82 3.09 -1.01 7.21
CA LEU A 82 1.85 -0.25 7.34
C LEU A 82 2.07 1.09 8.05
N ASP A 83 2.86 1.10 9.12
CA ASP A 83 3.19 2.35 9.82
C ASP A 83 3.95 3.32 8.91
N ARG A 84 4.90 2.82 8.10
CA ARG A 84 5.58 3.63 7.08
C ARG A 84 4.62 4.16 6.02
N GLN A 85 3.69 3.34 5.52
CA GLN A 85 2.67 3.81 4.57
C GLN A 85 1.79 4.88 5.19
N LYS A 86 1.36 4.71 6.43
CA LYS A 86 0.53 5.66 7.17
C LYS A 86 1.28 6.98 7.38
N LEU A 87 2.54 6.93 7.80
CA LEU A 87 3.41 8.09 7.94
C LEU A 87 3.60 8.82 6.61
N ASN A 88 3.85 8.10 5.52
CA ASN A 88 4.01 8.69 4.20
C ASN A 88 2.70 9.31 3.70
N ALA A 89 1.56 8.65 3.92
CA ALA A 89 0.24 9.18 3.59
C ALA A 89 -0.09 10.47 4.37
N TYR A 90 0.29 10.55 5.65
CA TYR A 90 0.15 11.77 6.44
C TYR A 90 1.08 12.89 5.97
N LYS A 91 2.33 12.56 5.62
CA LYS A 91 3.34 13.55 5.22
C LYS A 91 3.10 14.10 3.82
N GLN A 92 2.75 13.25 2.86
CA GLN A 92 2.63 13.64 1.45
C GLN A 92 1.21 14.06 1.07
N GLY A 93 0.21 13.76 1.90
CA GLY A 93 -1.19 14.03 1.57
C GLY A 93 -1.69 13.22 0.36
N ARG A 94 -3.00 13.16 0.16
CA ARG A 94 -3.63 12.46 -0.97
C ARG A 94 -3.92 13.39 -2.15
N ALA A 95 -3.10 14.42 -2.37
CA ALA A 95 -3.33 15.39 -3.43
C ALA A 95 -2.05 15.60 -4.24
N ASN A 96 -2.18 15.59 -5.58
CA ASN A 96 -1.19 16.22 -6.45
C ASN A 96 -1.26 17.73 -6.20
N VAL A 97 -0.61 18.21 -5.15
CA VAL A 97 -0.45 19.63 -4.84
C VAL A 97 0.64 20.19 -5.75
N LEU A 98 0.33 20.30 -7.04
CA LEU A 98 1.12 21.14 -7.94
C LEU A 98 0.76 22.60 -7.59
N SER A 99 1.57 23.22 -6.75
CA SER A 99 1.56 24.66 -6.56
C SER A 99 2.28 25.33 -7.74
N PHE A 100 1.69 26.39 -8.28
CA PHE A 100 2.31 27.20 -9.30
C PHE A 100 2.72 28.55 -8.72
N ASP A 101 3.91 29.01 -9.05
CA ASP A 101 4.42 30.31 -8.66
C ASP A 101 4.06 31.39 -9.69
N GLU A 102 4.14 32.66 -9.30
CA GLU A 102 3.96 33.78 -10.22
C GLU A 102 4.90 33.64 -11.43
N ARG A 103 4.35 33.82 -12.63
CA ARG A 103 5.04 33.70 -13.94
C ARG A 103 5.32 32.29 -14.44
N ASP A 104 4.96 31.25 -13.69
CA ASP A 104 5.00 29.87 -14.21
C ASP A 104 4.13 29.74 -15.47
N LEU A 105 4.61 28.91 -16.41
CA LEU A 105 3.88 28.58 -17.62
C LEU A 105 3.05 27.32 -17.41
N VAL A 106 1.73 27.49 -17.37
CA VAL A 106 0.78 26.41 -17.12
C VAL A 106 -0.11 26.19 -18.34
N LEU A 107 -0.57 24.95 -18.53
CA LEU A 107 -1.59 24.64 -19.51
C LEU A 107 -2.98 24.70 -18.87
N LEU A 108 -3.90 25.41 -19.50
CA LEU A 108 -5.25 25.58 -18.98
C LEU A 108 -6.17 24.45 -19.46
N SER A 109 -6.86 23.79 -18.54
CA SER A 109 -7.85 22.76 -18.86
C SER A 109 -9.06 23.35 -19.57
N THR A 110 -9.50 22.72 -20.65
CA THR A 110 -10.66 23.16 -21.43
C THR A 110 -11.99 22.70 -20.83
N VAL A 111 -11.98 21.80 -19.84
CA VAL A 111 -13.18 21.20 -19.24
C VAL A 111 -14.09 22.23 -18.57
N ASN A 112 -13.50 23.24 -17.92
CA ASN A 112 -14.22 24.24 -17.14
C ASN A 112 -14.29 25.60 -17.84
N LEU A 113 -13.91 25.67 -19.12
CA LEU A 113 -13.94 26.92 -19.87
C LEU A 113 -15.34 27.18 -20.44
N PRO A 114 -15.75 28.45 -20.55
CA PRO A 114 -16.96 28.81 -21.27
C PRO A 114 -16.93 28.25 -22.70
N LYS A 115 -18.08 27.79 -23.22
CA LYS A 115 -18.18 27.20 -24.58
C LYS A 115 -17.70 28.12 -25.71
N HIS A 116 -17.71 29.44 -25.48
CA HIS A 116 -17.24 30.43 -26.44
C HIS A 116 -15.74 30.73 -26.32
N ALA A 117 -15.10 30.31 -25.22
CA ALA A 117 -13.67 30.55 -24.96
C ALA A 117 -12.77 29.57 -25.73
N VAL A 118 -13.32 28.43 -26.15
CA VAL A 118 -12.64 27.44 -27.00
C VAL A 118 -13.43 27.29 -28.29
N THR A 119 -12.81 27.58 -29.43
CA THR A 119 -13.44 27.42 -30.74
C THR A 119 -13.65 25.94 -31.05
N ASN A 120 -14.90 25.50 -30.94
CA ASN A 120 -15.28 24.14 -31.29
C ASN A 120 -15.61 24.04 -32.78
N VAL A 121 -14.68 23.48 -33.57
CA VAL A 121 -14.97 23.04 -34.94
C VAL A 121 -15.57 21.63 -34.87
N GLY A 122 -16.88 21.54 -34.58
CA GLY A 122 -17.62 20.27 -34.58
C GLY A 122 -17.99 19.75 -33.18
N SER A 123 -17.55 18.52 -32.84
CA SER A 123 -17.89 17.86 -31.56
C SER A 123 -16.74 17.95 -30.56
N GLY A 124 -17.06 18.03 -29.26
CA GLY A 124 -16.05 18.20 -28.21
C GLY A 124 -15.04 17.06 -28.03
N LYS A 125 -15.12 15.99 -28.84
CA LYS A 125 -14.22 14.83 -28.79
C LYS A 125 -12.85 15.07 -29.44
N LEU A 126 -12.75 16.04 -30.34
CA LEU A 126 -11.50 16.38 -31.05
C LEU A 126 -10.82 17.64 -30.49
N LEU A 127 -11.37 18.21 -29.41
CA LEU A 127 -10.80 19.38 -28.77
C LEU A 127 -9.57 19.00 -27.94
N PRO A 128 -8.52 19.83 -27.93
CA PRO A 128 -7.42 19.69 -26.99
C PRO A 128 -7.94 19.73 -25.54
N LYS A 129 -7.48 18.79 -24.71
CA LYS A 129 -7.80 18.77 -23.26
C LYS A 129 -7.19 19.97 -22.52
N TYR A 130 -6.04 20.42 -22.99
CA TYR A 130 -5.33 21.58 -22.46
C TYR A 130 -4.95 22.53 -23.60
N ILE A 131 -4.96 23.83 -23.30
CA ILE A 131 -4.58 24.89 -24.24
C ILE A 131 -3.47 25.74 -23.63
N GLY A 132 -2.59 26.24 -24.51
CA GLY A 132 -1.66 27.38 -24.33
C GLY A 132 -0.76 27.40 -23.10
N PRO A 133 0.50 27.87 -23.20
CA PRO A 133 1.23 28.29 -22.02
C PRO A 133 0.68 29.64 -21.52
N PHE A 134 0.02 29.63 -20.37
CA PHE A 134 -0.43 30.84 -19.67
C PHE A 134 0.51 31.16 -18.52
N ARG A 135 0.75 32.45 -18.29
CA ARG A 135 1.49 32.89 -17.10
C ARG A 135 0.56 32.96 -15.91
N VAL A 136 0.95 32.36 -14.80
CA VAL A 136 0.27 32.54 -13.51
C VAL A 136 0.47 33.97 -13.04
N LEU A 137 -0.63 34.63 -12.68
CA LEU A 137 -0.67 35.97 -12.10
C LEU A 137 -0.99 35.87 -10.61
N ARG A 138 -0.66 36.93 -9.85
CA ARG A 138 -0.98 37.06 -8.43
C ARG A 138 -2.39 37.59 -8.20
#